data_AF-A0A6B3MDZ3-F1
#
_entry.id   AF-A0A6B3MDZ3-F1
#
_cell.length_a   1.000
_cell.length_b   1.000
_cell.length_c   1.000
_cell.angle_alpha   90.00
_cell.angle_beta   90.00
_cell.angle_gamma   90.00
#
_symmetry.space_group_name_H-M   'P 1'
#
loop_
_entity.id
_entity.type
_entity.pdbx_description
1 polymer ?
#
loop_
_entity_poly.entity_id
_entity_poly.type
_entity_poly.pdbx_seq_one_letter_code
_entity_poly.pdbx_strand_id
1 'polypeptide(L)'
;MERAALENQLSGHVGATLAAMSLFLSGQAGSIKTEQPFKLNSRPVQIESQAVQIESQPVQIESESVQIESESAFEFKASSQDSDFEALVAAIIGQESNGRYNLTNPDSDALGACQIMPSNLPSWSKKHVGREVGREEFLRTPSLQLKICKGQLGVYWQREAGKSEELRVRRVASTWYSGRPHLWNNTKPQYYNGRRYPSIANYTKSVWEKYQDVKRLNDLAKKIV
;
A
#
# COMPACT_ATOMS: atom_id res chain seq x y z
N MET A 1 -50.67 -17.88 21.73
CA MET A 1 -51.52 -18.70 20.84
C MET A 1 -51.58 -17.93 19.54
N GLU A 2 -51.06 -18.34 18.39
CA GLU A 2 -51.01 -19.66 17.74
C GLU A 2 -49.99 -19.58 16.57
N ARG A 3 -49.64 -20.74 16.00
CA ARG A 3 -48.50 -21.02 15.10
C ARG A 3 -48.66 -20.49 13.66
N ALA A 4 -47.54 -20.31 12.95
CA ALA A 4 -47.37 -20.78 11.56
C ALA A 4 -45.88 -20.82 11.14
N ALA A 5 -45.51 -21.90 10.45
CA ALA A 5 -44.21 -22.20 9.88
C ALA A 5 -44.21 -21.95 8.35
N LEU A 6 -43.03 -22.12 7.73
CA LEU A 6 -42.73 -22.08 6.28
C LEU A 6 -42.68 -20.65 5.70
N GLU A 7 -41.76 -20.25 4.83
CA GLU A 7 -41.15 -20.99 3.73
C GLU A 7 -39.87 -20.27 3.22
N ASN A 8 -38.96 -21.06 2.68
CA ASN A 8 -37.71 -20.71 2.03
C ASN A 8 -37.97 -20.63 0.51
N GLN A 9 -37.47 -19.60 -0.19
CA GLN A 9 -37.06 -19.54 -1.62
C GLN A 9 -37.00 -18.07 -2.11
N LEU A 10 -35.81 -17.54 -2.45
CA LEU A 10 -35.14 -17.49 -3.78
C LEU A 10 -35.60 -16.35 -4.72
N SER A 11 -34.72 -15.36 -4.90
CA SER A 11 -34.39 -14.64 -6.15
C SER A 11 -33.25 -13.67 -5.78
N GLY A 12 -32.07 -13.59 -6.40
CA GLY A 12 -31.62 -13.81 -7.77
C GLY A 12 -30.68 -12.61 -8.05
N HIS A 13 -29.36 -12.79 -8.15
CA HIS A 13 -28.59 -13.12 -9.37
C HIS A 13 -27.80 -11.91 -9.91
N VAL A 14 -26.46 -11.98 -9.81
CA VAL A 14 -25.47 -11.97 -10.92
C VAL A 14 -24.11 -12.26 -10.24
N GLY A 15 -23.43 -13.40 -10.47
CA GLY A 15 -22.89 -13.90 -11.74
C GLY A 15 -21.45 -13.37 -11.88
N ALA A 16 -20.39 -14.18 -11.96
CA ALA A 16 -20.21 -15.20 -12.98
C ALA A 16 -19.26 -16.34 -12.55
N THR A 17 -19.66 -17.52 -13.00
CA THR A 17 -19.00 -18.83 -13.10
C THR A 17 -18.10 -18.93 -14.34
N LEU A 18 -17.52 -20.13 -14.54
CA LEU A 18 -16.75 -20.71 -15.67
C LEU A 18 -15.24 -20.83 -15.39
N ALA A 19 -14.56 -21.94 -15.67
CA ALA A 19 -14.94 -23.25 -16.19
C ALA A 19 -13.77 -24.23 -15.95
N ALA A 20 -14.10 -25.53 -15.96
CA ALA A 20 -13.14 -26.62 -15.99
C ALA A 20 -12.38 -26.67 -17.33
N MET A 21 -11.09 -27.02 -17.28
CA MET A 21 -10.35 -27.54 -18.44
C MET A 21 -9.37 -28.62 -17.98
N SER A 22 -9.52 -29.79 -18.58
CA SER A 22 -8.76 -31.02 -18.36
C SER A 22 -7.28 -30.88 -18.71
N LEU A 23 -6.40 -31.54 -17.96
CA LEU A 23 -5.11 -32.00 -18.47
C LEU A 23 -4.78 -33.39 -17.89
N PHE A 24 -5.02 -34.40 -18.73
CA PHE A 24 -4.30 -35.65 -18.75
C PHE A 24 -2.96 -35.37 -19.45
N LEU A 25 -1.82 -35.76 -18.89
CA LEU A 25 -0.72 -36.31 -19.69
C LEU A 25 0.17 -37.19 -18.80
N SER A 26 0.17 -38.45 -19.19
CA SER A 26 0.97 -39.57 -18.74
C SER A 26 2.48 -39.32 -18.85
N GLY A 27 3.21 -39.76 -17.82
CA GLY A 27 4.65 -39.95 -17.92
C GLY A 27 5.00 -41.09 -18.87
N GLN A 28 6.02 -40.89 -19.68
CA GLN A 28 6.74 -41.99 -20.31
C GLN A 28 8.22 -41.63 -20.38
N ALA A 29 9.01 -42.40 -19.65
CA ALA A 29 10.46 -42.43 -19.74
C ALA A 29 10.87 -43.05 -21.09
N GLY A 30 11.76 -42.36 -21.81
CA GLY A 30 12.41 -42.87 -23.01
C GLY A 30 13.90 -42.57 -22.93
N SER A 31 14.68 -43.59 -22.57
CA SER A 31 16.14 -43.61 -22.73
C SER A 31 16.51 -43.48 -24.20
N ILE A 32 17.46 -42.60 -24.51
CA ILE A 32 18.30 -42.73 -25.69
C ILE A 32 19.74 -42.45 -25.25
N LYS A 33 20.57 -43.50 -25.29
CA LYS A 33 22.02 -43.42 -25.10
C LYS A 33 22.69 -43.15 -26.44
N THR A 34 23.85 -42.49 -26.35
CA THR A 34 25.00 -42.53 -27.29
C THR A 34 24.80 -41.70 -28.58
N GLU A 35 25.66 -40.76 -28.97
CA GLU A 35 27.10 -40.93 -29.26
C GLU A 35 27.86 -39.59 -29.49
N GLN A 36 29.15 -39.57 -29.11
CA GLN A 36 30.28 -38.74 -29.59
C GLN A 36 30.44 -37.26 -29.09
N PRO A 37 31.57 -36.91 -28.45
CA PRO A 37 31.87 -35.53 -28.04
C PRO A 37 32.37 -34.67 -29.20
N PHE A 38 31.69 -33.56 -29.46
CA PHE A 38 32.10 -32.52 -30.41
C PHE A 38 33.35 -31.80 -29.87
N LYS A 39 34.50 -31.94 -30.54
CA LYS A 39 35.73 -31.20 -30.21
C LYS A 39 35.61 -29.75 -30.67
N LEU A 40 35.39 -28.81 -29.74
CA LEU A 40 35.60 -27.39 -30.02
C LEU A 40 37.10 -27.07 -29.92
N ASN A 41 37.73 -26.78 -31.06
CA ASN A 41 39.09 -26.23 -31.09
C ASN A 41 39.03 -24.74 -30.70
N SER A 42 39.12 -24.45 -29.40
CA SER A 42 39.22 -23.09 -28.89
C SER A 42 40.66 -22.59 -29.01
N ARG A 43 40.94 -21.69 -29.95
CA ARG A 43 42.15 -20.85 -29.90
C ARG A 43 41.90 -19.73 -28.89
N PRO A 44 42.84 -19.42 -27.97
CA PRO A 44 42.68 -18.26 -27.10
C PRO A 44 42.75 -16.99 -27.95
N VAL A 45 41.63 -16.26 -28.04
CA VAL A 45 41.62 -14.89 -28.56
C VAL A 45 42.20 -14.02 -27.46
N GLN A 46 43.40 -13.48 -27.68
CA GLN A 46 43.95 -12.43 -26.84
C GLN A 46 43.16 -11.14 -27.10
N ILE A 47 42.28 -10.79 -26.18
CA ILE A 47 41.65 -9.47 -26.15
C ILE A 47 42.61 -8.55 -25.41
N GLU A 48 43.41 -7.78 -26.16
CA GLU A 48 44.17 -6.68 -25.59
C GLU A 48 43.18 -5.58 -25.17
N SER A 49 42.95 -5.47 -23.86
CA SER A 49 42.19 -4.38 -23.28
C SER A 49 43.01 -3.09 -23.35
N GLN A 50 42.81 -2.29 -24.40
CA GLN A 50 43.24 -0.89 -24.39
C GLN A 50 42.37 -0.15 -23.37
N ALA A 51 43.01 0.34 -22.30
CA ALA A 51 42.35 1.16 -21.30
C ALA A 51 41.92 2.49 -21.94
N VAL A 52 40.62 2.66 -22.17
CA VAL A 52 40.04 3.96 -22.51
C VAL A 52 40.18 4.86 -21.29
N GLN A 53 41.07 5.84 -21.37
CA GLN A 53 41.20 6.92 -20.40
C GLN A 53 40.00 7.85 -20.57
N ILE A 54 39.01 7.74 -19.68
CA ILE A 54 37.95 8.75 -19.58
C ILE A 54 38.48 9.85 -18.66
N GLU A 55 39.11 10.85 -19.25
CA GLU A 55 39.40 12.11 -18.54
C GLU A 55 38.07 12.80 -18.21
N SER A 56 37.73 12.80 -16.92
CA SER A 56 36.59 13.55 -16.40
C SER A 56 36.93 15.04 -16.39
N GLN A 57 36.59 15.75 -17.46
CA GLN A 57 36.52 17.22 -17.42
C GLN A 57 35.27 17.62 -16.62
N PRO A 58 35.38 18.58 -15.68
CA PRO A 58 34.21 19.03 -14.93
C PRO A 58 33.24 19.74 -15.88
N VAL A 59 32.05 19.16 -16.05
CA VAL A 59 30.93 19.85 -16.69
C VAL A 59 30.57 21.06 -15.83
N GLN A 60 30.92 22.25 -16.33
CA GLN A 60 30.42 23.52 -15.83
C GLN A 60 28.94 23.59 -16.21
N ILE A 61 28.05 23.25 -15.29
CA ILE A 61 26.64 23.58 -15.43
C ILE A 61 26.54 25.06 -15.10
N GLU A 62 26.61 25.90 -16.13
CA GLU A 62 26.26 27.30 -16.01
C GLU A 62 24.76 27.36 -15.69
N SER A 63 24.49 27.72 -14.43
CA SER A 63 23.14 27.98 -13.94
C SER A 63 22.60 29.21 -14.66
N GLU A 64 22.04 29.04 -15.85
CA GLU A 64 21.18 30.05 -16.43
C GLU A 64 20.02 30.28 -15.46
N SER A 65 20.08 31.42 -14.79
CA SER A 65 19.07 31.89 -13.85
C SER A 65 17.74 32.02 -14.58
N VAL A 66 16.84 31.07 -14.36
CA VAL A 66 15.45 31.19 -14.76
C VAL A 66 14.86 32.35 -13.96
N GLN A 67 14.65 33.48 -14.64
CA GLN A 67 13.98 34.66 -14.07
C GLN A 67 12.51 34.33 -13.89
N ILE A 68 12.14 33.86 -12.70
CA ILE A 68 10.74 33.82 -12.26
C ILE A 68 10.45 35.16 -11.60
N GLU A 69 10.10 36.15 -12.43
CA GLU A 69 9.48 37.37 -11.96
C GLU A 69 8.01 37.11 -11.66
N SER A 70 7.70 36.80 -10.41
CA SER A 70 6.43 37.20 -9.81
C SER A 70 6.61 37.28 -8.31
N GLU A 71 6.64 38.52 -7.81
CA GLU A 71 6.76 38.89 -6.41
C GLU A 71 5.66 38.25 -5.57
N SER A 72 6.01 37.17 -4.89
CA SER A 72 5.30 36.60 -3.76
C SER A 72 6.23 35.58 -3.17
N ALA A 73 7.02 35.99 -2.17
CA ALA A 73 7.80 35.08 -1.34
C ALA A 73 6.84 34.05 -0.72
N PHE A 74 6.68 32.91 -1.40
CA PHE A 74 5.93 31.78 -0.92
C PHE A 74 6.84 31.12 0.13
N GLU A 75 6.74 31.62 1.36
CA GLU A 75 7.12 30.84 2.53
C GLU A 75 6.48 29.46 2.34
N PHE A 76 7.28 28.41 2.16
CA PHE A 76 6.81 27.03 2.02
C PHE A 76 6.25 26.57 3.36
N LYS A 77 5.13 27.15 3.74
CA LYS A 77 4.28 26.70 4.82
C LYS A 77 3.52 25.54 4.20
N ALA A 78 4.06 24.32 4.35
CA ALA A 78 3.30 23.11 4.05
C ALA A 78 1.87 23.34 4.56
N SER A 79 0.88 23.32 3.66
CA SER A 79 -0.46 23.78 4.02
C SER A 79 -0.92 22.96 5.23
N SER A 80 -1.62 23.57 6.18
CA SER A 80 -2.03 22.87 7.40
C SER A 80 -2.79 21.58 7.07
N GLN A 81 -3.58 21.58 5.99
CA GLN A 81 -4.25 20.39 5.44
C GLN A 81 -3.29 19.29 5.00
N ASP A 82 -2.17 19.62 4.33
CA ASP A 82 -1.17 18.63 3.93
C ASP A 82 -0.48 18.06 5.17
N SER A 83 -0.16 18.90 6.16
CA SER A 83 0.47 18.45 7.41
C SER A 83 -0.44 17.54 8.26
N ASP A 84 -1.75 17.82 8.29
CA ASP A 84 -2.74 17.00 8.99
C ASP A 84 -2.91 15.67 8.27
N PHE A 85 -3.00 15.68 6.93
CA PHE A 85 -3.11 14.44 6.18
C PHE A 85 -1.88 13.54 6.36
N GLU A 86 -0.68 14.12 6.33
CA GLU A 86 0.55 13.39 6.58
C GLU A 86 0.63 12.83 8.02
N ALA A 87 0.15 13.59 9.02
CA ALA A 87 0.03 13.09 10.39
C ALA A 87 -0.94 11.90 10.49
N LEU A 88 -2.04 11.91 9.75
CA LEU A 88 -2.97 10.78 9.68
C LEU A 88 -2.32 9.55 9.04
N VAL A 89 -1.60 9.73 7.93
CA VAL A 89 -0.88 8.63 7.27
C VAL A 89 0.14 8.01 8.23
N ALA A 90 0.92 8.83 8.93
CA ALA A 90 1.88 8.36 9.93
C ALA A 90 1.21 7.62 11.09
N ALA A 91 0.07 8.11 11.58
CA ALA A 91 -0.70 7.47 12.63
C ALA A 91 -1.23 6.09 12.21
N ILE A 92 -1.75 5.95 10.99
CA ILE A 92 -2.19 4.67 10.43
C ILE A 92 -1.00 3.71 10.30
N ILE A 93 0.12 4.13 9.71
CA ILE A 93 1.32 3.27 9.58
C ILE A 93 1.83 2.82 10.97
N GLY A 94 1.84 3.73 11.93
CA GLY A 94 2.21 3.44 13.31
C GLY A 94 1.27 2.43 13.98
N GLN A 95 -0.04 2.56 13.73
CA GLN A 95 -1.06 1.63 14.23
C GLN A 95 -0.95 0.24 13.60
N GLU A 96 -0.72 0.17 12.30
CA GLU A 96 -0.83 -1.07 11.51
C GLU A 96 0.43 -1.93 11.60
N SER A 97 1.61 -1.32 11.56
CA SER A 97 2.86 -2.06 11.41
C SER A 97 4.00 -1.57 12.30
N ASN A 98 3.82 -0.44 12.98
CA ASN A 98 4.91 0.32 13.59
C ASN A 98 6.01 0.68 12.57
N GLY A 99 5.62 1.03 11.33
CA GLY A 99 6.54 1.44 10.26
C GLY A 99 7.23 0.30 9.51
N ARG A 100 6.81 -0.95 9.69
CA ARG A 100 7.46 -2.12 9.06
C ARG A 100 6.84 -2.45 7.71
N TYR A 101 7.62 -2.25 6.64
CA TYR A 101 7.17 -2.43 5.24
C TYR A 101 7.17 -3.88 4.76
N ASN A 102 7.89 -4.78 5.43
CA ASN A 102 8.03 -6.18 5.04
C ASN A 102 7.10 -7.13 5.82
N LEU A 103 6.11 -6.60 6.54
CA LEU A 103 5.18 -7.43 7.30
C LEU A 103 4.09 -8.05 6.44
N THR A 104 3.77 -9.29 6.75
CA THR A 104 2.51 -9.93 6.41
C THR A 104 1.84 -10.34 7.71
N ASN A 105 0.57 -10.00 7.89
CA ASN A 105 -0.21 -10.52 9.00
C ASN A 105 -0.46 -12.02 8.82
N PRO A 106 -0.09 -12.89 9.78
CA PRO A 106 -0.29 -14.33 9.63
C PRO A 106 -1.77 -14.76 9.70
N ASP A 107 -2.64 -13.94 10.30
CA ASP A 107 -4.07 -14.26 10.44
C ASP A 107 -4.90 -13.71 9.27
N SER A 108 -4.63 -12.48 8.84
CA SER A 108 -5.41 -11.75 7.83
C SER A 108 -4.74 -11.57 6.49
N ASP A 109 -3.48 -12.00 6.34
CA ASP A 109 -2.67 -11.79 5.14
C ASP A 109 -2.44 -10.31 4.77
N ALA A 110 -2.76 -9.38 5.67
CA ALA A 110 -2.62 -7.96 5.45
C ALA A 110 -1.14 -7.56 5.23
N LEU A 111 -0.91 -6.68 4.25
CA LEU A 111 0.40 -6.45 3.65
C LEU A 111 1.02 -5.12 4.05
N GLY A 112 2.30 -5.19 4.42
CA GLY A 112 3.19 -4.05 4.51
C GLY A 112 2.83 -3.02 5.58
N ALA A 113 3.32 -1.80 5.39
CA ALA A 113 3.31 -0.77 6.41
C ALA A 113 1.90 -0.30 6.82
N CYS A 114 0.94 -0.35 5.90
CA CYS A 114 -0.45 0.01 6.17
C CYS A 114 -1.37 -1.21 6.31
N GLN A 115 -0.84 -2.43 6.30
CA GLN A 115 -1.64 -3.66 6.40
C GLN A 115 -2.78 -3.70 5.35
N ILE A 116 -2.45 -3.46 4.08
CA ILE A 116 -3.42 -3.51 2.98
C ILE A 116 -3.84 -4.96 2.75
N MET A 117 -5.14 -5.24 2.79
CA MET A 117 -5.67 -6.58 2.47
C MET A 117 -5.35 -6.96 1.02
N PRO A 118 -4.89 -8.21 0.75
CA PRO A 118 -4.53 -8.63 -0.62
C PRO A 118 -5.65 -8.46 -1.64
N SER A 119 -6.91 -8.66 -1.24
CA SER A 119 -8.08 -8.46 -2.12
C SER A 119 -8.25 -7.03 -2.61
N ASN A 120 -7.75 -6.04 -1.86
CA ASN A 120 -7.83 -4.63 -2.23
C ASN A 120 -6.68 -4.21 -3.14
N LEU A 121 -5.52 -4.86 -3.02
CA LEU A 121 -4.27 -4.44 -3.66
C LEU A 121 -4.41 -4.24 -5.19
N PRO A 122 -5.00 -5.16 -5.98
CA PRO A 122 -5.10 -4.96 -7.44
C PRO A 122 -5.90 -3.69 -7.78
N SER A 123 -7.08 -3.53 -7.20
CA SER A 123 -7.94 -2.38 -7.51
C SER A 123 -7.34 -1.05 -7.05
N TRP A 124 -6.72 -1.01 -5.87
CA TRP A 124 -6.14 0.21 -5.32
C TRP A 124 -4.84 0.60 -6.02
N SER A 125 -4.00 -0.37 -6.37
CA SER A 125 -2.80 -0.12 -7.17
C SER A 125 -3.17 0.42 -8.55
N LYS A 126 -4.12 -0.21 -9.25
CA LYS A 126 -4.59 0.30 -10.54
C LYS A 126 -5.07 1.75 -10.46
N LYS A 127 -5.80 2.08 -9.40
CA LYS A 127 -6.32 3.43 -9.15
C LYS A 127 -5.21 4.47 -8.89
N HIS A 128 -4.22 4.15 -8.04
CA HIS A 128 -3.27 5.14 -7.53
C HIS A 128 -1.90 5.11 -8.20
N VAL A 129 -1.57 4.03 -8.90
CA VAL A 129 -0.31 3.86 -9.64
C VAL A 129 -0.49 3.53 -11.12
N GLY A 130 -1.73 3.40 -11.60
CA GLY A 130 -2.06 3.22 -13.02
C GLY A 130 -2.00 1.79 -13.53
N ARG A 131 -1.61 0.83 -12.68
CA ARG A 131 -1.58 -0.61 -13.01
C ARG A 131 -1.79 -1.46 -11.77
N GLU A 132 -2.18 -2.70 -11.99
CA GLU A 132 -2.24 -3.70 -10.92
C GLU A 132 -0.81 -4.04 -10.47
N VAL A 133 -0.61 -4.13 -9.17
CA VAL A 133 0.65 -4.48 -8.51
C VAL A 133 0.48 -5.81 -7.81
N GLY A 134 1.41 -6.74 -8.04
CA GLY A 134 1.43 -8.04 -7.37
C GLY A 134 1.93 -7.96 -5.93
N ARG A 135 1.60 -8.97 -5.11
CA ARG A 135 1.98 -9.03 -3.70
C ARG A 135 3.50 -8.90 -3.46
N GLU A 136 4.29 -9.67 -4.20
CA GLU A 136 5.75 -9.69 -4.05
C GLU A 136 6.37 -8.33 -4.39
N GLU A 137 5.93 -7.73 -5.49
CA GLU A 137 6.33 -6.38 -5.89
C GLU A 137 5.95 -5.33 -4.84
N PHE A 138 4.75 -5.44 -4.29
CA PHE A 138 4.29 -4.54 -3.24
C PHE A 138 5.16 -4.61 -1.98
N LEU A 139 5.46 -5.83 -1.49
CA LEU A 139 6.23 -6.03 -0.26
C LEU A 139 7.70 -5.62 -0.38
N ARG A 140 8.29 -5.74 -1.57
CA ARG A 140 9.69 -5.34 -1.82
C ARG A 140 9.88 -3.85 -2.14
N THR A 141 8.79 -3.09 -2.30
CA THR A 141 8.85 -1.71 -2.80
C THR A 141 8.15 -0.72 -1.85
N PRO A 142 8.85 -0.20 -0.82
CA PRO A 142 8.26 0.73 0.16
C PRO A 142 7.54 1.93 -0.48
N SER A 143 8.10 2.49 -1.55
CA SER A 143 7.51 3.63 -2.26
C SER A 143 6.14 3.31 -2.90
N LEU A 144 5.94 2.08 -3.40
CA LEU A 144 4.62 1.63 -3.88
C LEU A 144 3.63 1.51 -2.73
N GLN A 145 4.07 0.98 -1.58
CA GLN A 145 3.21 0.88 -0.40
C GLN A 145 2.71 2.25 0.06
N LEU A 146 3.62 3.22 0.20
CA LEU A 146 3.27 4.59 0.53
C LEU A 146 2.33 5.20 -0.51
N LYS A 147 2.63 5.08 -1.80
CA LYS A 147 1.81 5.70 -2.86
C LYS A 147 0.38 5.16 -2.87
N ILE A 148 0.21 3.83 -2.75
CA ILE A 148 -1.11 3.19 -2.72
C ILE A 148 -1.84 3.52 -1.41
N CYS A 149 -1.16 3.42 -0.27
CA CYS A 149 -1.73 3.71 1.04
C CYS A 149 -2.17 5.17 1.16
N LYS A 150 -1.29 6.12 0.83
CA LYS A 150 -1.60 7.56 0.80
C LYS A 150 -2.71 7.87 -0.17
N GLY A 151 -2.65 7.34 -1.40
CA GLY A 151 -3.69 7.55 -2.40
C GLY A 151 -5.07 7.14 -1.86
N GLN A 152 -5.15 5.97 -1.22
CA GLN A 152 -6.42 5.47 -0.70
C GLN A 152 -6.89 6.21 0.55
N LEU A 153 -6.00 6.51 1.49
CA LEU A 153 -6.32 7.33 2.65
C LEU A 153 -6.77 8.74 2.24
N GLY A 154 -6.19 9.32 1.19
CA GLY A 154 -6.57 10.62 0.64
C GLY A 154 -8.02 10.63 0.13
N VAL A 155 -8.48 9.54 -0.49
CA VAL A 155 -9.88 9.37 -0.90
C VAL A 155 -10.82 9.42 0.31
N TYR A 156 -10.46 8.75 1.40
CA TYR A 156 -11.26 8.76 2.63
C TYR A 156 -11.20 10.12 3.33
N TRP A 157 -10.02 10.72 3.40
CA TRP A 157 -9.80 12.04 3.98
C TRP A 157 -10.65 13.11 3.29
N GLN A 158 -10.70 13.09 1.96
CA GLN A 158 -11.50 14.04 1.18
C GLN A 158 -13.00 13.83 1.38
N ARG A 159 -13.46 12.57 1.45
CA ARG A 159 -14.87 12.25 1.73
C ARG A 159 -15.34 12.78 3.09
N GLU A 160 -14.41 12.87 4.04
CA GLU A 160 -14.68 13.31 5.40
C GLU A 160 -14.39 14.81 5.63
N ALA A 161 -14.13 15.59 4.56
CA ALA A 161 -13.95 17.04 4.64
C ALA A 161 -15.14 17.77 5.28
N GLY A 162 -14.86 18.94 5.88
CA GLY A 162 -15.85 19.78 6.57
C GLY A 162 -16.26 19.31 7.96
N LYS A 163 -15.74 18.16 8.44
CA LYS A 163 -15.98 17.67 9.80
C LYS A 163 -14.93 18.23 10.77
N SER A 164 -15.24 18.20 12.07
CA SER A 164 -14.23 18.48 13.09
C SER A 164 -13.05 17.51 12.94
N GLU A 165 -11.87 17.95 13.34
CA GLU A 165 -10.61 17.21 13.16
C GLU A 165 -10.68 15.79 13.74
N GLU A 166 -11.10 15.66 15.01
CA GLU A 166 -11.26 14.34 15.65
C GLU A 166 -12.25 13.47 14.87
N LEU A 167 -13.42 14.01 14.54
CA LEU A 167 -14.45 13.23 13.86
C LEU A 167 -13.97 12.78 12.47
N ARG A 168 -13.24 13.65 11.75
CA ARG A 168 -12.64 13.35 10.45
C ARG A 168 -11.63 12.21 10.57
N VAL A 169 -10.64 12.34 11.46
CA VAL A 169 -9.60 11.32 11.69
C VAL A 169 -10.23 9.98 12.07
N ARG A 170 -11.16 9.98 13.04
CA ARG A 170 -11.79 8.76 13.52
C ARG A 170 -12.68 8.09 12.47
N ARG A 171 -13.37 8.85 11.61
CA ARG A 171 -14.17 8.29 10.51
C ARG A 171 -13.30 7.74 9.37
N VAL A 172 -12.15 8.37 9.07
CA VAL A 172 -11.19 7.79 8.12
C VAL A 172 -10.60 6.49 8.68
N ALA A 173 -10.18 6.49 9.94
CA ALA A 173 -9.69 5.28 10.62
C ALA A 173 -10.77 4.17 10.65
N SER A 174 -12.03 4.52 10.91
CA SER A 174 -13.15 3.57 10.86
C SER A 174 -13.34 2.98 9.46
N THR A 175 -13.17 3.79 8.42
CA THR A 175 -13.23 3.33 7.02
C THR A 175 -12.07 2.43 6.69
N TRP A 176 -10.85 2.75 7.15
CA TRP A 176 -9.68 1.90 6.96
C TRP A 176 -9.87 0.50 7.58
N TYR A 177 -10.36 0.47 8.83
CA TYR A 177 -10.48 -0.75 9.61
C TYR A 177 -11.69 -1.62 9.25
N SER A 178 -12.81 -1.01 8.86
CA SER A 178 -14.10 -1.73 8.70
C SER A 178 -14.84 -1.42 7.39
N GLY A 179 -14.34 -0.50 6.58
CA GLY A 179 -15.06 0.03 5.41
C GLY A 179 -16.25 0.93 5.75
N ARG A 180 -16.57 1.15 7.04
CA ARG A 180 -17.80 1.84 7.48
C ARG A 180 -17.45 3.07 8.33
N PRO A 181 -17.47 4.31 7.78
CA PRO A 181 -17.09 5.51 8.53
C PRO A 181 -17.99 5.80 9.73
N HIS A 182 -19.28 5.53 9.62
CA HIS A 182 -20.27 5.83 10.66
C HIS A 182 -20.18 4.94 11.90
N LEU A 183 -19.35 3.89 11.87
CA LEU A 183 -19.13 3.01 13.02
C LEU A 183 -17.97 3.45 13.92
N TRP A 184 -17.43 4.65 13.72
CA TRP A 184 -16.22 5.13 14.39
C TRP A 184 -16.26 5.04 15.93
N ASN A 185 -17.43 5.08 16.55
CA ASN A 185 -17.64 4.96 18.00
C ASN A 185 -18.25 3.61 18.42
N ASN A 186 -18.34 2.62 17.52
CA ASN A 186 -18.95 1.33 17.81
C ASN A 186 -18.03 0.47 18.71
N THR A 187 -18.50 0.15 19.90
CA THR A 187 -17.77 -0.61 20.93
C THR A 187 -17.88 -2.12 20.77
N LYS A 188 -18.67 -2.64 19.82
CA LYS A 188 -18.80 -4.07 19.58
C LYS A 188 -17.45 -4.67 19.13
N PRO A 189 -17.01 -5.78 19.75
CA PRO A 189 -15.81 -6.49 19.31
C PRO A 189 -15.86 -6.86 17.83
N GLN A 190 -14.72 -6.79 17.16
CA GLN A 190 -14.59 -7.28 15.78
C GLN A 190 -13.99 -8.68 15.78
N TYR A 191 -14.29 -9.45 14.75
CA TYR A 191 -13.75 -10.79 14.56
C TYR A 191 -13.33 -10.97 13.11
N TYR A 192 -12.21 -11.65 12.92
CA TYR A 192 -11.72 -12.06 11.62
C TYR A 192 -11.13 -13.47 11.75
N ASN A 193 -11.57 -14.41 10.91
CA ASN A 193 -11.21 -15.83 10.99
C ASN A 193 -11.32 -16.42 12.42
N GLY A 194 -12.37 -16.03 13.16
CA GLY A 194 -12.62 -16.47 14.54
C GLY A 194 -11.72 -15.81 15.60
N ARG A 195 -10.70 -15.05 15.21
CA ARG A 195 -9.85 -14.27 16.12
C ARG A 195 -10.53 -12.96 16.48
N ARG A 196 -10.47 -12.60 17.76
CA ARG A 196 -10.96 -11.30 18.26
C ARG A 196 -9.98 -10.19 17.93
N TYR A 197 -10.50 -9.10 17.38
CA TYR A 197 -9.80 -7.85 17.13
C TYR A 197 -10.40 -6.72 17.99
N PRO A 198 -9.70 -5.57 18.12
CA PRO A 198 -10.25 -4.40 18.80
C PRO A 198 -11.64 -4.00 18.26
N SER A 199 -12.45 -3.38 19.11
CA SER A 199 -13.65 -2.70 18.64
C SER A 199 -13.25 -1.54 17.71
N ILE A 200 -14.18 -1.12 16.84
CA ILE A 200 -13.94 0.03 15.96
C ILE A 200 -13.70 1.29 16.80
N ALA A 201 -14.44 1.47 17.90
CA ALA A 201 -14.23 2.57 18.85
C ALA A 201 -12.79 2.61 19.40
N ASN A 202 -12.24 1.46 19.81
CA ASN A 202 -10.91 1.39 20.38
C ASN A 202 -9.84 1.65 19.32
N TYR A 203 -10.00 1.04 18.14
CA TYR A 203 -9.08 1.26 17.01
C TYR A 203 -9.03 2.73 16.60
N THR A 204 -10.19 3.37 16.37
CA THR A 204 -10.21 4.77 15.92
C THR A 204 -9.70 5.74 16.96
N LYS A 205 -9.92 5.44 18.26
CA LYS A 205 -9.38 6.24 19.35
C LYS A 205 -7.85 6.14 19.43
N SER A 206 -7.29 4.95 19.26
CA SER A 206 -5.83 4.78 19.26
C SER A 206 -5.16 5.48 18.06
N VAL A 207 -5.78 5.44 16.87
CA VAL A 207 -5.30 6.20 15.70
C VAL A 207 -5.35 7.71 15.97
N TRP A 208 -6.44 8.19 16.59
CA TRP A 208 -6.57 9.60 16.96
C TRP A 208 -5.47 10.05 17.94
N GLU A 209 -5.16 9.25 18.96
CA GLU A 209 -4.09 9.55 19.91
C GLU A 209 -2.72 9.63 19.21
N LYS A 210 -2.40 8.66 18.34
CA LYS A 210 -1.16 8.66 17.53
C LYS A 210 -1.08 9.87 16.59
N TYR A 211 -2.19 10.24 15.98
CA TYR A 211 -2.28 11.43 15.14
C TYR A 211 -1.92 12.70 15.92
N GLN A 212 -2.46 12.85 17.14
CA GLN A 212 -2.13 13.97 18.01
C GLN A 212 -0.66 13.97 18.43
N ASP A 213 -0.08 12.79 18.72
CA ASP A 213 1.36 12.67 19.00
C ASP A 213 2.21 13.16 17.83
N VAL A 214 1.90 12.72 16.61
CA VAL A 214 2.63 13.15 15.40
C VAL A 214 2.54 14.66 15.21
N LYS A 215 1.34 15.25 15.38
CA LYS A 215 1.18 16.71 15.29
C LYS A 215 2.01 17.45 16.34
N ARG A 216 1.99 17.00 17.60
CA ARG A 216 2.81 17.58 18.66
C ARG A 216 4.30 17.52 18.34
N LEU A 217 4.78 16.38 17.84
CA LEU A 217 6.18 16.22 17.44
C LEU A 217 6.56 17.16 16.30
N ASN A 218 5.70 17.29 15.29
CA ASN A 218 5.92 18.21 14.17
C ASN A 218 5.96 19.67 14.64
N ASP A 219 5.09 20.06 15.56
CA ASP A 219 5.06 21.42 16.11
C ASP A 219 6.29 21.71 17.00
N LEU A 220 6.80 20.72 17.73
CA LEU A 220 8.05 20.84 18.48
C LEU A 220 9.26 20.99 17.54
N ALA A 221 9.32 20.18 16.48
CA ALA A 221 10.41 20.26 15.50
C ALA A 221 10.49 21.64 14.83
N LYS A 222 9.34 22.25 14.51
CA LYS A 222 9.25 23.60 13.94
C LYS A 222 9.72 24.71 14.89
N LYS A 223 9.76 24.47 16.20
CA LYS A 223 10.21 25.46 17.19
C LYS A 223 11.72 25.43 17.44
N ILE A 224 12.39 24.39 16.98
CA ILE A 224 13.83 24.16 17.21
C ILE A 224 14.67 24.63 16.01
N VAL A 225 14.04 24.90 14.87
CA VAL A 225 14.63 25.48 13.66
C VAL A 225 14.29 26.96 13.60
#